data_AF-S4NW09-F1
#
_entry.id   AF-S4NW09-F1
#
_cell.length_a   1.000
_cell.length_b   1.000
_cell.length_c   1.000
_cell.angle_alpha   90.00
_cell.angle_beta   90.00
_cell.angle_gamma   90.00
#
_symmetry.space_group_name_H-M   'P 1'
#
loop_
_entity.id
_entity.type
_entity.pdbx_description
1 polymer ?
#
loop_
_entity_poly.entity_id
_entity_poly.type
_entity_poly.pdbx_seq_one_letter_code
_entity_poly.pdbx_strand_id
1 'polypeptide(L)'
;MRSDAAPLQLLVECLSVCTTLVPIFPKEVHLRLINTGLLPRIINHQLTHVEYAHGVSLDSAAVGSYLITMEQPNGSYGFLGAYIDMLCSFHEISDDDRIITEIILPGLVLIVHEVFPNVCGWRYSNTNERRHLIQRCARFLTLVLQQTGTKPNLMLLKKTCVYSLMHTENALELMKIISFGNERLELLIQD
;
A
#
# COMPACT_ATOMS: atom_id res chain seq x y z
N MET A 1 2.67 -30.35 7.63
CA MET A 1 3.68 -29.31 7.36
C MET A 1 3.25 -28.59 6.09
N ARG A 2 2.71 -27.37 6.17
CA ARG A 2 2.13 -26.67 5.00
C ARG A 2 3.24 -26.11 4.12
N SER A 3 3.32 -26.61 2.89
CA SER A 3 4.30 -26.27 1.84
C SER A 3 4.08 -24.89 1.19
N ASP A 4 3.04 -24.15 1.58
CA ASP A 4 2.64 -22.90 0.92
C ASP A 4 3.41 -21.67 1.40
N ALA A 5 4.22 -21.78 2.46
CA ALA A 5 5.03 -20.67 2.97
C ALA A 5 6.27 -20.37 2.11
N ALA A 6 6.87 -21.39 1.48
CA ALA A 6 8.07 -21.23 0.65
C ALA A 6 7.81 -20.45 -0.67
N PRO A 7 6.68 -20.66 -1.37
CA PRO A 7 6.32 -19.84 -2.54
C PRO A 7 6.16 -18.35 -2.24
N LEU A 8 5.59 -17.97 -1.09
CA LEU A 8 5.33 -16.57 -0.76
C LEU A 8 6.63 -15.79 -0.50
N GLN A 9 7.59 -16.40 0.22
CA GLN A 9 8.89 -15.78 0.46
C GLN A 9 9.66 -15.54 -0.84
N LEU A 10 9.58 -16.47 -1.81
CA LEU A 10 10.18 -16.24 -3.12
C LEU A 10 9.53 -15.05 -3.85
N LEU A 11 8.21 -14.90 -3.74
CA LEU A 11 7.51 -13.75 -4.32
C LEU A 11 7.91 -12.42 -3.67
N VAL A 12 8.17 -12.40 -2.35
CA VAL A 12 8.71 -11.23 -1.64
C VAL A 12 10.05 -10.81 -2.23
N GLU A 13 10.95 -11.78 -2.45
CA GLU A 13 12.26 -11.51 -3.07
C GLU A 13 12.10 -11.03 -4.52
N CYS A 14 11.19 -11.62 -5.30
CA CYS A 14 10.88 -11.15 -6.66
C CYS A 14 10.39 -9.70 -6.68
N LEU A 15 9.48 -9.32 -5.77
CA LEU A 15 9.02 -7.94 -5.63
C LEU A 15 10.15 -6.99 -5.20
N SER A 16 11.05 -7.45 -4.34
CA SER A 16 12.20 -6.66 -3.89
C SER A 16 13.18 -6.40 -5.04
N VAL A 17 13.41 -7.40 -5.90
CA VAL A 17 14.17 -7.23 -7.15
C VAL A 17 13.47 -6.26 -8.09
N CYS A 18 12.15 -6.39 -8.30
CA CYS A 18 11.38 -5.43 -9.10
C CYS A 18 11.54 -4.00 -8.57
N THR A 19 11.38 -3.80 -7.26
CA THR A 19 11.56 -2.52 -6.57
C THR A 19 12.93 -1.91 -6.85
N THR A 20 13.99 -2.73 -6.84
CA THR A 20 15.36 -2.29 -7.14
C THR A 20 15.55 -1.92 -8.62
N LEU A 21 14.80 -2.56 -9.52
CA LEU A 21 14.87 -2.32 -10.97
C LEU A 21 14.03 -1.10 -11.42
N VAL A 22 13.01 -0.69 -10.66
CA VAL A 22 12.11 0.41 -11.01
C VAL A 22 12.86 1.72 -11.33
N PRO A 23 13.88 2.16 -10.57
CA PRO A 23 14.66 3.36 -10.90
C PRO A 23 15.38 3.31 -12.25
N ILE A 24 15.69 2.11 -12.75
CA ILE A 24 16.48 1.92 -13.97
C ILE A 24 15.56 1.66 -15.18
N PHE A 25 14.52 0.84 -15.01
CA PHE A 25 13.65 0.38 -16.08
C PHE A 25 12.16 0.43 -15.70
N PRO A 26 11.59 1.59 -15.33
CA PRO A 26 10.24 1.67 -14.76
C PRO A 26 9.17 1.15 -15.74
N LYS A 27 9.32 1.44 -17.04
CA LYS A 27 8.36 1.02 -18.08
C LYS A 27 8.40 -0.48 -18.36
N GLU A 28 9.58 -1.10 -18.37
CA GLU A 28 9.69 -2.54 -18.59
C GLU A 28 9.16 -3.31 -17.39
N VAL A 29 9.48 -2.86 -16.17
CA VAL A 29 8.94 -3.47 -14.94
C VAL A 29 7.42 -3.33 -14.91
N HIS A 30 6.87 -2.16 -15.25
CA HIS A 30 5.43 -1.96 -15.39
C HIS A 30 4.80 -2.94 -16.39
N LEU A 31 5.31 -3.02 -17.62
CA LEU A 31 4.78 -3.91 -18.66
C LEU A 31 4.82 -5.39 -18.25
N ARG A 32 5.85 -5.81 -17.52
CA ARG A 32 5.94 -7.19 -17.03
C ARG A 32 4.92 -7.45 -15.92
N LEU A 33 4.81 -6.55 -14.95
CA LEU A 33 3.95 -6.74 -13.78
C LEU A 33 2.46 -6.77 -14.13
N ILE A 34 1.98 -5.91 -15.03
CA ILE A 34 0.55 -5.87 -15.37
C ILE A 34 0.04 -7.19 -15.97
N ASN A 35 0.92 -7.96 -16.62
CA ASN A 35 0.59 -9.24 -17.24
C ASN A 35 0.63 -10.44 -16.27
N THR A 36 1.13 -10.24 -15.05
CA THR A 36 1.25 -11.35 -14.06
C THR A 36 -0.06 -11.69 -13.36
N GLY A 37 -1.03 -10.76 -13.33
CA GLY A 37 -2.22 -10.89 -12.49
C GLY A 37 -1.97 -10.68 -11.00
N LEU A 38 -0.75 -10.26 -10.62
CA LEU A 38 -0.39 -10.01 -9.22
C LEU A 38 -1.05 -8.73 -8.69
N LEU A 39 -0.99 -7.67 -9.48
CA LEU A 39 -1.33 -6.32 -9.05
C LEU A 39 -2.85 -6.12 -8.92
N PRO A 40 -3.30 -5.32 -7.94
CA PRO A 40 -4.67 -4.83 -7.89
C PRO A 40 -5.02 -4.05 -9.16
N ARG A 41 -6.29 -4.10 -9.54
CA ARG A 41 -6.79 -3.44 -10.76
C ARG A 41 -8.06 -2.67 -10.45
N ILE A 42 -8.27 -1.60 -11.19
CA ILE A 42 -9.55 -0.88 -11.22
C ILE A 42 -10.27 -1.30 -12.49
N ILE A 43 -11.48 -1.85 -12.37
CA ILE A 43 -12.27 -2.30 -13.52
C ILE A 43 -12.89 -1.11 -14.27
N ASN A 44 -13.33 -0.08 -13.53
CA ASN A 44 -13.94 1.12 -14.10
C ASN A 44 -13.10 2.36 -13.74
N HIS A 45 -12.57 3.03 -14.76
CA HIS A 45 -11.73 4.23 -14.58
C HIS A 45 -12.51 5.55 -14.53
N GLN A 46 -13.83 5.53 -14.81
CA GLN A 46 -14.69 6.73 -14.82
C GLN A 46 -15.31 6.99 -13.45
N LEU A 47 -14.52 6.89 -12.40
CA LEU A 47 -14.97 7.08 -11.02
C LEU A 47 -14.49 8.42 -10.46
N THR A 48 -15.27 8.95 -9.53
CA THR A 48 -14.90 10.11 -8.72
C THR A 48 -13.92 9.72 -7.62
N HIS A 49 -13.20 10.72 -7.09
CA HIS A 49 -12.28 10.52 -5.96
C HIS A 49 -12.95 9.89 -4.72
N VAL A 50 -14.25 10.15 -4.51
CA VAL A 50 -15.06 9.58 -3.42
C VAL A 50 -15.34 8.10 -3.67
N GLU A 51 -15.74 7.73 -4.89
CA GLU A 51 -15.98 6.33 -5.26
C GLU A 51 -14.68 5.50 -5.14
N TYR A 52 -13.54 6.05 -5.58
CA TYR A 52 -12.24 5.42 -5.36
C TYR A 52 -11.92 5.26 -3.87
N ALA A 53 -12.21 6.27 -3.04
CA ALA A 53 -11.96 6.19 -1.60
C ALA A 53 -12.77 5.09 -0.90
N HIS A 54 -13.94 4.75 -1.46
CA HIS A 54 -14.80 3.65 -1.01
C HIS A 54 -14.49 2.31 -1.66
N GLY A 55 -13.41 2.18 -2.44
CA GLY A 55 -13.01 0.91 -3.05
C GLY A 55 -13.87 0.48 -4.24
N VAL A 56 -14.66 1.39 -4.83
CA VAL A 56 -15.55 1.04 -5.95
C VAL A 56 -14.73 0.52 -7.13
N SER A 57 -15.12 -0.64 -7.66
CA SER A 57 -14.46 -1.31 -8.80
C SER A 57 -13.00 -1.74 -8.56
N LEU A 58 -12.55 -1.81 -7.31
CA LEU A 58 -11.28 -2.43 -6.96
C LEU A 58 -11.38 -3.96 -7.09
N ASP A 59 -10.47 -4.54 -7.85
CA ASP A 59 -10.12 -5.95 -7.79
C ASP A 59 -8.74 -6.07 -7.13
N SER A 60 -8.72 -6.54 -5.88
CA SER A 60 -7.52 -6.66 -5.06
C SER A 60 -6.57 -7.77 -5.54
N ALA A 61 -7.02 -8.59 -6.50
CA ALA A 61 -6.23 -9.60 -7.19
C ALA A 61 -5.43 -10.51 -6.23
N ALA A 62 -4.24 -10.94 -6.65
CA ALA A 62 -3.41 -11.82 -5.83
C ALA A 62 -2.92 -11.14 -4.54
N VAL A 63 -2.70 -9.81 -4.55
CA VAL A 63 -2.28 -9.07 -3.33
C VAL A 63 -3.33 -9.19 -2.22
N GLY A 64 -4.59 -8.91 -2.51
CA GLY A 64 -5.67 -9.05 -1.54
C GLY A 64 -5.90 -10.51 -1.12
N SER A 65 -5.80 -11.44 -2.08
CA SER A 65 -5.91 -12.88 -1.81
C SER A 65 -4.82 -13.37 -0.85
N TYR A 66 -3.56 -13.04 -1.08
CA TYR A 66 -2.45 -13.43 -0.19
C TYR A 66 -2.54 -12.74 1.18
N LEU A 67 -3.00 -11.50 1.22
CA LEU A 67 -3.22 -10.78 2.47
C LEU A 67 -4.20 -11.56 3.38
N ILE A 68 -5.36 -11.96 2.85
CA ILE A 68 -6.42 -12.61 3.62
C ILE A 68 -6.10 -14.09 3.91
N THR A 69 -5.57 -14.81 2.91
CA THR A 69 -5.41 -16.27 3.01
C THR A 69 -4.10 -16.72 3.64
N MET A 70 -3.05 -15.89 3.58
CA MET A 70 -1.71 -16.25 4.05
C MET A 70 -1.19 -15.28 5.12
N GLU A 71 -1.15 -13.98 4.85
CA GLU A 71 -0.48 -13.03 5.76
C GLU A 71 -1.26 -12.82 7.06
N GLN A 72 -2.56 -12.52 7.00
CA GLN A 72 -3.40 -12.32 8.19
C GLN A 72 -3.45 -13.55 9.12
N PRO A 73 -3.62 -14.80 8.64
CA PRO A 73 -3.61 -15.97 9.50
C PRO A 73 -2.25 -16.24 10.15
N ASN A 74 -1.15 -15.98 9.42
CA ASN A 74 0.21 -16.19 9.93
C ASN A 74 0.67 -15.05 10.84
N GLY A 75 0.09 -13.86 10.68
CA GLY A 75 0.47 -12.63 11.35
C GLY A 75 1.80 -12.05 10.88
N SER A 76 2.24 -12.43 9.67
CA SER A 76 3.44 -11.90 9.02
C SER A 76 3.09 -11.31 7.67
N TYR A 77 3.58 -10.09 7.42
CA TYR A 77 3.14 -9.19 6.35
C TYR A 77 4.30 -8.81 5.41
N GLY A 78 5.19 -9.77 5.15
CA GLY A 78 6.38 -9.56 4.31
C GLY A 78 6.05 -9.22 2.85
N PHE A 79 5.01 -9.86 2.29
CA PHE A 79 4.59 -9.65 0.91
C PHE A 79 3.88 -8.31 0.74
N LEU A 80 2.92 -7.98 1.60
CA LEU A 80 2.30 -6.65 1.60
C LEU A 80 3.34 -5.54 1.82
N GLY A 81 4.31 -5.77 2.70
CA GLY A 81 5.43 -4.86 2.92
C GLY A 81 6.25 -4.60 1.66
N ALA A 82 6.68 -5.66 0.96
CA ALA A 82 7.44 -5.55 -0.28
C ALA A 82 6.62 -4.90 -1.41
N TYR A 83 5.31 -5.17 -1.47
CA TYR A 83 4.40 -4.52 -2.40
C TYR A 83 4.32 -3.00 -2.17
N ILE A 84 4.20 -2.55 -0.91
CA ILE A 84 4.17 -1.12 -0.58
C ILE A 84 5.51 -0.44 -0.91
N ASP A 85 6.63 -1.11 -0.65
CA ASP A 85 7.96 -0.59 -1.01
C ASP A 85 8.10 -0.40 -2.53
N MET A 86 7.58 -1.36 -3.32
CA MET A 86 7.50 -1.26 -4.77
C MET A 86 6.62 -0.08 -5.23
N LEU A 87 5.45 0.11 -4.61
CA LEU A 87 4.57 1.25 -4.90
C LEU A 87 5.27 2.59 -4.62
N CYS A 88 6.00 2.70 -3.51
CA CYS A 88 6.80 3.88 -3.20
C CYS A 88 7.84 4.15 -4.30
N SER A 89 8.56 3.12 -4.75
CA SER A 89 9.56 3.26 -5.80
C SER A 89 8.96 3.71 -7.13
N PHE A 90 7.82 3.16 -7.53
CA PHE A 90 7.11 3.62 -8.74
C PHE A 90 6.67 5.07 -8.64
N HIS A 91 6.14 5.47 -7.49
CA HIS A 91 5.68 6.83 -7.25
C HIS A 91 6.85 7.85 -7.21
N GLU A 92 8.00 7.48 -6.66
CA GLU A 92 9.17 8.37 -6.56
C GLU A 92 9.84 8.60 -7.93
N ILE A 93 9.81 7.61 -8.82
CA ILE A 93 10.57 7.63 -10.09
C ILE A 93 9.72 8.07 -11.29
N SER A 94 8.42 7.76 -11.30
CA SER A 94 7.61 7.82 -12.53
C SER A 94 6.40 8.73 -12.42
N ASP A 95 6.37 9.74 -13.30
CA ASP A 95 5.18 10.56 -13.59
C ASP A 95 4.39 10.03 -14.81
N ASP A 96 4.67 8.83 -15.31
CA ASP A 96 3.94 8.23 -16.44
C ASP A 96 2.48 7.94 -16.07
N ASP A 97 1.54 8.46 -16.88
CA ASP A 97 0.11 8.34 -16.62
C ASP A 97 -0.36 6.88 -16.55
N ARG A 98 0.26 5.98 -17.31
CA ARG A 98 -0.11 4.55 -17.27
C ARG A 98 0.32 3.90 -15.97
N ILE A 99 1.52 4.21 -15.48
CA ILE A 99 2.00 3.70 -14.18
C ILE A 99 1.10 4.25 -13.05
N ILE A 100 0.73 5.52 -13.14
CA ILE A 100 -0.19 6.14 -12.18
C ILE A 100 -1.54 5.42 -12.17
N THR A 101 -2.16 5.23 -13.33
CA THR A 101 -3.52 4.67 -13.42
C THR A 101 -3.57 3.15 -13.24
N GLU A 102 -2.56 2.40 -13.70
CA GLU A 102 -2.55 0.93 -13.69
C GLU A 102 -1.85 0.33 -12.46
N ILE A 103 -0.97 1.08 -11.77
CA ILE A 103 -0.24 0.58 -10.58
C ILE A 103 -0.58 1.42 -9.33
N ILE A 104 -0.29 2.72 -9.37
CA ILE A 104 -0.33 3.57 -8.16
C ILE A 104 -1.75 3.77 -7.65
N LEU A 105 -2.71 4.03 -8.55
CA LEU A 105 -4.11 4.27 -8.18
C LEU A 105 -4.77 3.02 -7.59
N PRO A 106 -4.73 1.83 -8.22
CA PRO A 106 -5.22 0.61 -7.58
C PRO A 106 -4.51 0.31 -6.26
N GLY A 107 -3.19 0.54 -6.19
CA GLY A 107 -2.42 0.36 -4.95
C GLY A 107 -2.84 1.30 -3.83
N LEU A 108 -3.10 2.57 -4.15
CA LEU A 108 -3.63 3.55 -3.20
C LEU A 108 -5.01 3.11 -2.71
N VAL A 109 -5.92 2.74 -3.61
CA VAL A 109 -7.28 2.34 -3.27
C VAL A 109 -7.27 1.10 -2.35
N LEU A 110 -6.45 0.09 -2.65
CA LEU A 110 -6.24 -1.07 -1.77
C LEU A 110 -5.72 -0.65 -0.39
N ILE A 111 -4.71 0.22 -0.33
CA ILE A 111 -4.13 0.66 0.94
C ILE A 111 -5.16 1.42 1.78
N VAL A 112 -5.87 2.39 1.20
CA VAL A 112 -6.81 3.23 1.97
C VAL A 112 -8.12 2.52 2.29
N HIS A 113 -8.49 1.49 1.54
CA HIS A 113 -9.77 0.80 1.73
C HIS A 113 -9.64 -0.49 2.56
N GLU A 114 -8.62 -1.32 2.28
CA GLU A 114 -8.51 -2.65 2.89
C GLU A 114 -7.43 -2.73 3.98
N VAL A 115 -6.30 -2.05 3.77
CA VAL A 115 -5.11 -2.19 4.63
C VAL A 115 -5.14 -1.21 5.79
N PHE A 116 -5.11 0.08 5.49
CA PHE A 116 -4.89 1.14 6.48
C PHE A 116 -6.00 1.20 7.55
N PRO A 117 -7.31 1.06 7.25
CA PRO A 117 -8.33 1.05 8.29
C PRO A 117 -8.16 -0.05 9.34
N ASN A 118 -7.51 -1.16 8.97
CA ASN A 118 -7.43 -2.37 9.78
C ASN A 118 -6.03 -2.65 10.35
N VAL A 119 -5.01 -1.90 9.91
CA VAL A 119 -3.60 -2.26 10.13
C VAL A 119 -3.21 -2.33 11.61
N CYS A 120 -3.75 -1.49 12.50
CA CYS A 120 -3.47 -1.59 13.94
C CYS A 120 -4.22 -2.72 14.63
N GLY A 121 -5.33 -3.19 14.06
CA GLY A 121 -6.17 -4.26 14.61
C GLY A 121 -5.72 -5.67 14.24
N TRP A 122 -4.80 -5.79 13.27
CA TRP A 122 -4.27 -7.07 12.82
C TRP A 122 -3.43 -7.79 13.87
N ARG A 123 -3.37 -9.13 13.73
CA ARG A 123 -2.50 -9.98 14.55
C ARG A 123 -1.09 -9.94 13.96
N TYR A 124 -0.12 -9.58 14.77
CA TYR A 124 1.29 -9.57 14.37
C TYR A 124 2.08 -10.61 15.14
N SER A 125 2.95 -11.35 14.44
CA SER A 125 3.93 -12.23 15.09
C SER A 125 4.96 -11.44 15.89
N ASN A 126 5.25 -10.20 15.47
CA ASN A 126 6.21 -9.31 16.12
C ASN A 126 5.71 -7.85 16.13
N THR A 127 5.84 -7.16 17.27
CA THR A 127 5.53 -5.73 17.39
C THR A 127 6.39 -4.86 16.47
N ASN A 128 7.61 -5.29 16.14
CA ASN A 128 8.45 -4.58 15.16
C ASN A 128 7.80 -4.61 13.77
N GLU A 129 7.29 -5.75 13.34
CA GLU A 129 6.66 -5.91 12.02
C GLU A 129 5.45 -4.99 11.87
N ARG A 130 4.62 -4.90 12.92
CA ARG A 130 3.53 -3.91 13.00
C ARG A 130 4.01 -2.49 12.74
N ARG A 131 5.08 -2.06 13.41
CA ARG A 131 5.62 -0.70 13.25
C ARG A 131 6.16 -0.46 11.84
N HIS A 132 6.89 -1.42 11.27
CA HIS A 132 7.42 -1.30 9.92
C HIS A 132 6.30 -1.22 8.88
N LEU A 133 5.25 -2.03 9.02
CA LEU A 133 4.12 -1.99 8.09
C LEU A 133 3.35 -0.66 8.16
N ILE A 134 3.08 -0.17 9.37
CA ILE A 134 2.45 1.14 9.58
C ILE A 134 3.34 2.25 8.97
N GLN A 135 4.65 2.21 9.21
CA GLN A 135 5.60 3.17 8.66
C GLN A 135 5.61 3.13 7.12
N ARG A 136 5.58 1.95 6.51
CA ARG A 136 5.49 1.80 5.04
C ARG A 136 4.21 2.40 4.48
N CYS A 137 3.06 2.12 5.10
CA CYS A 137 1.79 2.72 4.69
C CYS A 137 1.84 4.26 4.81
N ALA A 138 2.31 4.77 5.95
CA ALA A 138 2.44 6.20 6.20
C ALA A 138 3.40 6.88 5.21
N ARG A 139 4.53 6.23 4.87
CA ARG A 139 5.47 6.71 3.85
C ARG A 139 4.78 6.82 2.50
N PHE A 140 4.10 5.77 2.05
CA PHE A 140 3.40 5.79 0.76
C PHE A 140 2.33 6.88 0.69
N LEU A 141 1.49 6.99 1.72
CA LEU A 141 0.47 8.04 1.80
C LEU A 141 1.10 9.44 1.79
N THR A 142 2.21 9.62 2.50
CA THR A 142 2.95 10.89 2.53
C THR A 142 3.48 11.25 1.14
N LEU A 143 4.04 10.28 0.40
CA LEU A 143 4.51 10.50 -0.97
C LEU A 143 3.37 10.98 -1.89
N VAL A 144 2.20 10.35 -1.81
CA VAL A 144 1.01 10.74 -2.58
C VAL A 144 0.56 12.17 -2.22
N LEU A 145 0.60 12.54 -0.94
CA LEU A 145 0.17 13.87 -0.48
C LEU A 145 1.16 14.98 -0.82
N GLN A 146 2.47 14.67 -0.77
CA GLN A 146 3.57 15.60 -1.07
C GLN A 146 3.74 15.86 -2.56
N GLN A 147 3.12 15.04 -3.41
CA GLN A 147 3.21 15.22 -4.86
C GLN A 147 2.67 16.59 -5.28
N THR A 148 3.51 17.35 -6.00
CA THR A 148 3.22 18.71 -6.47
C THR A 148 2.76 18.77 -7.93
N GLY A 149 2.73 17.62 -8.61
CA GLY A 149 2.32 17.54 -10.02
C GLY A 149 0.88 18.01 -10.24
N THR A 150 0.66 18.76 -11.32
CA THR A 150 -0.65 19.31 -11.71
C THR A 150 -1.43 18.41 -12.68
N LYS A 151 -0.92 17.20 -12.96
CA LYS A 151 -1.60 16.26 -13.85
C LYS A 151 -2.95 15.81 -13.26
N PRO A 152 -3.98 15.58 -14.09
CA PRO A 152 -5.30 15.21 -13.62
C PRO A 152 -5.28 13.91 -12.78
N ASN A 153 -4.51 12.90 -13.20
CA ASN A 153 -4.39 11.63 -12.48
C ASN A 153 -3.70 11.78 -11.11
N LEU A 154 -2.69 12.65 -11.01
CA LEU A 154 -2.03 12.95 -9.74
C LEU A 154 -2.95 13.72 -8.79
N MET A 155 -3.73 14.68 -9.33
CA MET A 155 -4.75 15.37 -8.55
C MET A 155 -5.85 14.42 -8.07
N LEU A 156 -6.24 13.45 -8.89
CA LEU A 156 -7.20 12.41 -8.51
C LEU A 156 -6.66 11.56 -7.36
N LEU A 157 -5.44 11.03 -7.47
CA LEU A 157 -4.76 10.30 -6.40
C LEU A 157 -4.75 11.08 -5.08
N LYS A 158 -4.33 12.35 -5.14
CA LYS A 158 -4.27 13.21 -3.96
C LYS A 158 -5.64 13.46 -3.35
N LYS A 159 -6.66 13.77 -4.17
CA LYS A 159 -8.04 13.97 -3.71
C LYS A 159 -8.61 12.71 -3.07
N THR A 160 -8.38 11.54 -3.66
CA THR A 160 -8.78 10.24 -3.10
C THR A 160 -8.09 10.01 -1.76
N CYS A 161 -6.78 10.19 -1.69
CA CYS A 161 -6.01 10.02 -0.45
C CYS A 161 -6.50 10.96 0.67
N VAL A 162 -6.68 12.25 0.37
CA VAL A 162 -7.18 13.24 1.35
C VAL A 162 -8.60 12.90 1.80
N TYR A 163 -9.49 12.57 0.86
CA TYR A 163 -10.86 12.22 1.20
C TYR A 163 -10.91 10.98 2.09
N SER A 164 -10.18 9.92 1.72
CA SER A 164 -10.07 8.69 2.51
C SER A 164 -9.57 8.99 3.93
N LEU A 165 -8.47 9.71 4.09
CA LEU A 165 -7.88 9.97 5.41
C LEU A 165 -8.78 10.82 6.32
N MET A 166 -9.64 11.66 5.75
CA MET A 166 -10.48 12.60 6.50
C MET A 166 -11.91 12.10 6.75
N HIS A 167 -12.50 11.33 5.83
CA HIS A 167 -13.94 11.01 5.83
C HIS A 167 -14.25 9.53 6.01
N THR A 168 -13.26 8.67 6.18
CA THR A 168 -13.45 7.23 6.39
C THR A 168 -12.84 6.78 7.71
N GLU A 169 -12.91 5.47 8.00
CA GLU A 169 -12.33 4.83 9.19
C GLU A 169 -10.82 5.08 9.34
N ASN A 170 -10.14 5.45 8.26
CA ASN A 170 -8.73 5.86 8.26
C ASN A 170 -8.44 7.00 9.25
N ALA A 171 -9.38 7.92 9.49
CA ALA A 171 -9.21 9.01 10.44
C ALA A 171 -9.04 8.49 11.88
N LEU A 172 -9.84 7.49 12.27
CA LEU A 172 -9.73 6.84 13.57
C LEU A 172 -8.42 6.06 13.69
N GLU A 173 -7.98 5.43 12.62
CA GLU A 173 -6.73 4.69 12.62
C GLU A 173 -5.51 5.60 12.78
N LEU A 174 -5.50 6.77 12.12
CA LEU A 174 -4.49 7.80 12.33
C LEU A 174 -4.41 8.22 13.80
N MET A 175 -5.56 8.42 14.45
CA MET A 175 -5.61 8.75 15.87
C MET A 175 -5.01 7.63 16.74
N LYS A 176 -5.30 6.36 16.44
CA LYS A 176 -4.70 5.23 17.16
C LYS A 176 -3.17 5.23 17.02
N ILE A 177 -2.65 5.46 15.80
CA ILE A 177 -1.20 5.51 15.55
C ILE A 177 -0.53 6.61 16.38
N ILE A 178 -1.15 7.80 16.45
CA ILE A 178 -0.64 8.92 17.26
C ILE A 178 -0.63 8.56 18.74
N SER A 179 -1.70 7.93 19.26
CA SER A 179 -1.78 7.52 20.66
C SER A 179 -0.66 6.54 21.06
N PHE A 180 -0.35 5.54 20.22
CA PHE A 180 0.77 4.61 20.49
C PHE A 180 2.14 5.29 20.50
N GLY A 181 2.32 6.33 19.68
CA GLY A 181 3.57 7.11 19.68
C GLY A 181 3.75 7.88 20.98
N ASN A 182 2.68 8.42 21.55
CA ASN A 182 2.72 9.24 22.75
C ASN A 182 3.19 8.47 23.98
N GLU A 183 2.63 7.30 24.27
CA GLU A 183 3.01 6.48 25.44
C GLU A 183 4.51 6.15 25.47
N ARG A 184 5.08 5.84 24.29
CA ARG A 184 6.50 5.51 24.19
C ARG A 184 7.41 6.73 24.26
N LEU A 185 6.96 7.89 23.76
CA LEU A 185 7.69 9.15 23.90
C LEU A 185 7.69 9.61 25.36
N GLU A 186 6.58 9.44 26.08
CA GLU A 186 6.50 9.75 27.51
C GLU A 186 7.49 8.91 28.32
N LEU A 187 7.62 7.62 28.03
CA LEU A 187 8.64 6.76 28.66
C LEU A 187 10.06 7.23 28.36
N LEU A 188 10.35 7.67 27.13
CA LEU A 188 11.67 8.18 26.74
C LEU A 188 12.00 9.57 27.33
N ILE A 189 10.99 10.34 27.73
CA ILE A 189 11.16 11.66 28.37
C ILE A 189 11.37 11.53 29.89
N GLN A 190 10.95 10.41 30.49
CA GLN A 190 11.10 10.14 31.92
C GLN A 190 12.45 9.50 32.29
N ASP A 191 13.20 8.99 31.32
CA ASP A 191 14.59 8.51 31.44
C ASP A 191 15.61 9.64 31.16
#